data_AF-A0A0A8YRH7-F1
#
_entry.id   AF-A0A0A8YRH7-F1
#
_cell.length_a   1.000
_cell.length_b   1.000
_cell.length_c   1.000
_cell.angle_alpha   90.00
_cell.angle_beta   90.00
_cell.angle_gamma   90.00
#
_symmetry.space_group_name_H-M   'P 1'
#
loop_
_entity.id
_entity.type
_entity.pdbx_description
1 polymer ?
#
loop_
_entity_poly.entity_id
_entity_poly.type
_entity_poly.pdbx_seq_one_letter_code
_entity_poly.pdbx_strand_id
1 'polypeptide(L)'
;MVSGTVDGITKAMVLILDTMCSEVELKEDEVKLKVRLVVPNSSCGAIIGKGGATIKSFVTASHADILVLQMDTRIVGLHDRLVTITGTFGPQLKAIELILNKLSQDDQYPPNLSSPFSYAAQNTNESTC
;
A
#
# COMPACT_ATOMS: atom_id res chain seq x y z
N MET A 1 10.82 5.72 -4.03
CA MET A 1 9.46 6.14 -3.62
C MET A 1 8.79 6.67 -4.87
N VAL A 2 7.64 6.13 -5.28
CA VAL A 2 6.88 6.64 -6.44
C VAL A 2 5.99 7.77 -5.93
N SER A 3 6.16 8.98 -6.45
CA SER A 3 5.43 10.18 -6.02
C SER A 3 5.10 11.04 -7.24
N GLY A 4 3.90 11.61 -7.29
CA GLY A 4 3.44 12.43 -8.40
C GLY A 4 1.92 12.57 -8.42
N THR A 5 1.36 12.90 -9.59
CA THR A 5 -0.08 12.87 -9.81
C THR A 5 -0.60 11.43 -9.83
N VAL A 6 -1.89 11.23 -9.57
CA VAL A 6 -2.52 9.89 -9.59
C VAL A 6 -2.28 9.17 -10.92
N ASP A 7 -2.36 9.90 -12.05
CA ASP A 7 -2.06 9.35 -13.38
C ASP A 7 -0.60 8.89 -13.52
N GLY A 8 0.35 9.70 -13.03
CA GLY A 8 1.78 9.35 -13.05
C GLY A 8 2.09 8.13 -12.18
N ILE A 9 1.49 8.05 -10.99
CA ILE A 9 1.65 6.91 -10.08
C ILE A 9 1.07 5.64 -10.71
N THR A 10 -0.13 5.70 -11.29
CA THR A 10 -0.77 4.56 -11.96
C THR A 10 0.08 4.05 -13.12
N LYS A 11 0.56 4.95 -13.99
CA LYS A 11 1.45 4.57 -15.12
C LYS A 11 2.76 3.96 -14.65
N ALA A 12 3.38 4.54 -13.62
CA ALA A 12 4.61 3.99 -13.05
C ALA A 12 4.38 2.57 -12.51
N MET A 13 3.26 2.34 -11.82
CA MET A 13 2.93 1.00 -11.28
C MET A 13 2.70 -0.03 -12.37
N VAL A 14 2.07 0.33 -13.49
CA VAL A 14 1.92 -0.56 -14.66
C VAL A 14 3.29 -0.97 -15.19
N LEU A 15 4.19 -0.03 -15.42
CA LEU A 15 5.54 -0.30 -15.96
C LEU A 15 6.36 -1.16 -15.00
N ILE A 16 6.28 -0.88 -13.69
CA ILE A 16 6.99 -1.66 -12.66
C ILE A 16 6.47 -3.08 -12.64
N LEU A 17 5.14 -3.29 -12.62
CA LEU A 17 4.54 -4.62 -12.61
C LEU A 17 4.88 -5.42 -13.87
N ASP A 18 4.86 -4.78 -15.04
CA ASP A 18 5.19 -5.40 -16.33
C ASP A 18 6.67 -5.83 -16.37
N THR A 19 7.57 -4.97 -15.91
CA THR A 19 9.00 -5.27 -15.81
C THR A 19 9.25 -6.40 -14.80
N MET A 20 8.60 -6.36 -13.63
CA MET A 20 8.71 -7.40 -12.61
C MET A 20 8.13 -8.73 -13.06
N CYS A 21 7.11 -8.73 -13.93
CA CYS A 21 6.56 -9.96 -14.50
C CYS A 21 7.49 -10.55 -15.55
N SER A 22 8.24 -9.70 -16.26
CA SER A 22 9.18 -10.10 -17.32
C SER A 22 10.50 -10.68 -16.79
N GLU A 23 10.92 -10.34 -15.58
CA GLU A 23 12.18 -10.83 -14.97
C GLU A 23 12.05 -12.14 -14.18
N VAL A 24 10.83 -12.69 -14.03
CA VAL A 24 10.60 -13.93 -13.26
C VAL A 24 10.62 -15.15 -14.19
N GLU A 25 11.80 -15.73 -14.35
CA GLU A 25 12.02 -16.95 -15.14
C GLU A 25 11.73 -18.21 -14.30
N LEU A 26 10.49 -18.37 -13.85
CA LEU A 26 10.01 -19.58 -13.17
C LEU A 26 8.66 -20.00 -13.74
N LYS A 27 8.63 -21.23 -14.31
CA LYS A 27 7.51 -22.07 -14.76
C LYS A 27 6.19 -21.32 -15.00
N GLU A 28 5.85 -21.19 -16.28
CA GLU A 28 4.77 -20.42 -16.91
C GLU A 28 3.33 -20.60 -16.37
N ASP A 29 3.09 -21.44 -15.37
CA ASP A 29 1.79 -21.54 -14.69
C ASP A 29 1.84 -20.80 -13.34
N GLU A 30 1.34 -19.56 -13.37
CA GLU A 30 0.95 -18.76 -12.20
C GLU A 30 2.05 -17.95 -11.48
N VAL A 31 2.82 -17.13 -12.23
CA VAL A 31 3.68 -16.09 -11.63
C VAL A 31 2.82 -15.06 -10.89
N LYS A 32 2.62 -15.29 -9.59
CA LYS A 32 1.95 -14.38 -8.66
C LYS A 32 2.98 -13.42 -8.10
N LEU A 33 2.95 -12.18 -8.56
CA LEU A 33 3.78 -11.12 -8.00
C LEU A 33 3.19 -10.66 -6.67
N LYS A 34 4.07 -10.23 -5.77
CA LYS A 34 3.70 -9.75 -4.44
C LYS A 34 4.12 -8.29 -4.28
N VAL A 35 3.13 -7.40 -4.23
CA VAL A 35 3.32 -5.97 -4.02
C VAL A 35 2.97 -5.60 -2.59
N ARG A 36 3.76 -4.72 -1.97
CA ARG A 36 3.53 -4.22 -0.61
C ARG A 36 3.38 -2.70 -0.64
N LEU A 37 2.24 -2.22 -0.20
CA LEU A 37 1.91 -0.82 -0.05
C LEU A 37 2.00 -0.44 1.43
N VAL A 38 2.68 0.66 1.73
CA VAL A 38 2.72 1.25 3.07
C VAL A 38 1.64 2.33 3.12
N VAL A 39 0.70 2.19 4.05
CA VAL A 39 -0.43 3.11 4.19
C VAL A 39 -0.54 3.55 5.65
N PRO A 40 -0.65 4.85 5.95
CA PRO A 40 -0.84 5.33 7.31
C PRO A 40 -2.14 4.77 7.90
N ASN A 41 -2.16 4.52 9.21
CA ASN A 41 -3.31 3.93 9.90
C ASN A 41 -4.59 4.80 9.79
N SER A 42 -4.44 6.12 9.66
CA SER A 42 -5.56 7.04 9.41
C SER A 42 -6.35 6.64 8.16
N SER A 43 -5.68 6.44 7.03
CA SER A 43 -6.31 6.10 5.75
C SER A 43 -6.60 4.60 5.60
N CYS A 44 -5.96 3.74 6.40
CA CYS A 44 -6.23 2.30 6.39
C CYS A 44 -7.69 1.98 6.79
N GLY A 45 -8.30 2.79 7.67
CA GLY A 45 -9.70 2.64 8.04
C GLY A 45 -10.64 2.75 6.84
N ALA A 46 -10.36 3.66 5.91
CA ALA A 46 -11.14 3.86 4.69
C ALA A 46 -10.96 2.72 3.67
N ILE A 47 -9.77 2.11 3.60
CA ILE A 47 -9.51 0.92 2.77
C ILE A 47 -10.30 -0.29 3.30
N ILE A 48 -10.28 -0.52 4.62
CA ILE A 48 -10.98 -1.66 5.24
C ILE A 48 -12.50 -1.47 5.13
N GLY A 49 -12.97 -0.27 5.41
CA GLY A 49 -14.39 0.07 5.46
C GLY A 49 -15.09 -0.49 6.71
N LYS A 50 -16.35 -0.09 6.91
CA LYS A 50 -17.15 -0.55 8.06
C LYS A 50 -17.33 -2.07 7.98
N GLY A 51 -16.91 -2.79 9.02
CA GLY A 51 -17.01 -4.25 9.09
C GLY A 51 -16.15 -5.01 8.06
N GLY A 52 -15.17 -4.36 7.44
CA GLY A 52 -14.36 -4.98 6.37
C GLY A 52 -15.08 -5.12 5.03
N ALA A 53 -16.20 -4.43 4.82
CA ALA A 53 -16.97 -4.54 3.57
C ALA A 53 -16.20 -4.03 2.34
N THR A 54 -15.44 -2.95 2.48
CA THR A 54 -14.71 -2.31 1.37
C THR A 54 -13.54 -3.18 0.91
N ILE A 55 -12.70 -3.66 1.85
CA ILE A 55 -11.59 -4.55 1.51
C ILE A 55 -12.09 -5.87 0.88
N LYS A 56 -13.20 -6.43 1.36
CA LYS A 56 -13.82 -7.62 0.75
C LYS A 56 -14.28 -7.32 -0.68
N SER A 57 -14.90 -6.16 -0.90
CA SER A 57 -15.29 -5.73 -2.24
C SER A 57 -14.09 -5.56 -3.16
N PHE A 58 -12.94 -5.06 -2.67
CA PHE A 58 -11.72 -4.96 -3.47
C PHE A 58 -11.17 -6.32 -3.86
N VAL A 59 -11.13 -7.28 -2.93
CA VAL A 59 -10.73 -8.67 -3.21
C VAL A 59 -11.65 -9.29 -4.26
N THR A 60 -12.97 -9.15 -4.11
CA THR A 60 -13.94 -9.69 -5.08
C THR A 60 -13.86 -9.01 -6.44
N ALA A 61 -13.69 -7.69 -6.50
CA ALA A 61 -13.66 -6.94 -7.75
C ALA A 61 -12.34 -7.08 -8.50
N SER A 62 -11.22 -7.24 -7.78
CA SER A 62 -9.91 -7.42 -8.38
C SER A 62 -9.57 -8.88 -8.66
N HIS A 63 -10.21 -9.83 -7.97
CA HIS A 63 -9.80 -11.24 -7.95
C HIS A 63 -8.35 -11.46 -7.48
N ALA A 64 -7.78 -10.51 -6.72
CA ALA A 64 -6.46 -10.61 -6.13
C ALA A 64 -6.53 -10.83 -4.61
N ASP A 65 -5.51 -11.47 -4.06
CA ASP A 65 -5.37 -11.67 -2.62
C ASP A 65 -4.82 -10.41 -1.96
N ILE A 66 -5.63 -9.77 -1.12
CA ILE A 66 -5.24 -8.55 -0.39
C ILE A 66 -5.16 -8.87 1.11
N LEU A 67 -3.96 -8.73 1.67
CA LEU A 67 -3.66 -8.97 3.08
C LEU A 67 -3.22 -7.68 3.75
N VAL A 68 -4.01 -7.21 4.71
CA VAL A 68 -3.64 -6.07 5.55
C VAL A 68 -2.97 -6.62 6.81
N LEU A 69 -1.68 -6.36 6.99
CA LEU A 69 -0.99 -6.77 8.21
C LEU A 69 -1.52 -5.98 9.40
N GLN A 70 -1.84 -6.70 10.48
CA GLN A 70 -2.13 -6.07 11.75
C GLN A 70 -0.87 -5.37 12.25
N MET A 71 -1.06 -4.18 12.80
CA MET A 71 0.00 -3.39 13.40
C MET A 71 0.67 -4.22 14.50
N ASP A 72 1.99 -4.38 14.43
CA ASP A 72 2.74 -4.96 15.54
C ASP A 72 2.79 -3.91 16.64
N THR A 73 1.94 -4.08 17.65
CA THR A 73 1.80 -3.19 18.80
C THR A 73 3.06 -3.09 19.66
N ARG A 74 4.13 -3.82 19.29
CA ARG A 74 5.43 -3.80 19.96
C ARG A 74 6.32 -2.62 19.58
N ILE A 75 6.00 -1.87 18.52
CA ILE A 75 6.81 -0.74 18.05
C ILE A 75 6.07 0.57 18.28
N VAL A 76 6.48 1.30 19.31
CA VAL A 76 5.96 2.63 19.66
C VAL A 76 6.39 3.63 18.57
N GLY A 77 5.43 4.32 17.94
CA GLY A 77 5.69 5.34 16.92
C GLY A 77 5.55 4.89 15.45
N LEU A 78 5.32 3.60 15.20
CA LEU A 78 5.03 3.10 13.84
C LEU A 78 3.51 3.06 13.62
N HIS A 79 2.94 4.15 13.10
CA HIS A 79 1.50 4.23 12.80
C HIS A 79 1.15 3.77 11.38
N ASP A 80 2.08 3.13 10.66
CA ASP A 80 1.85 2.66 9.30
C ASP A 80 1.42 1.19 9.27
N ARG A 81 0.50 0.88 8.35
CA ARG A 81 0.05 -0.47 8.04
C ARG A 81 0.55 -0.90 6.68
N LEU A 82 0.85 -2.18 6.59
CA LEU A 82 1.35 -2.78 5.37
C LEU A 82 0.23 -3.56 4.68
N VAL A 83 -0.15 -3.12 3.49
CA VAL A 83 -1.12 -3.80 2.63
C VAL A 83 -0.34 -4.59 1.58
N THR A 84 -0.48 -5.91 1.63
CA THR A 84 0.17 -6.83 0.70
C THR A 84 -0.85 -7.31 -0.32
N ILE A 85 -0.54 -7.19 -1.60
CA ILE A 85 -1.38 -7.64 -2.71
C ILE A 85 -0.62 -8.72 -3.45
N THR A 86 -1.25 -9.88 -3.59
CA THR A 86 -0.69 -11.03 -4.30
C THR A 86 -1.65 -11.45 -5.40
N GLY A 87 -1.13 -11.63 -6.61
CA GLY A 87 -1.95 -11.96 -7.77
C GLY A 87 -1.14 -11.93 -9.05
N THR A 88 -1.80 -12.27 -10.16
CA THR A 88 -1.25 -12.07 -11.50
C THR A 88 -1.39 -10.61 -11.93
N PHE A 89 -0.71 -10.23 -13.02
CA PHE A 89 -0.63 -8.84 -13.49
C PHE A 89 -1.99 -8.11 -13.55
N GLY A 90 -3.00 -8.70 -14.18
CA GLY A 90 -4.33 -8.08 -14.34
C GLY A 90 -5.06 -7.84 -13.00
N PRO A 91 -5.37 -8.90 -12.23
CA PRO A 91 -5.96 -8.79 -10.90
C PRO A 91 -5.22 -7.84 -9.96
N GLN A 92 -3.90 -7.94 -9.93
CA GLN A 92 -3.07 -7.13 -9.03
C GLN A 92 -3.11 -5.66 -9.40
N LEU A 93 -3.03 -5.33 -10.69
CA LEU A 93 -3.17 -3.95 -11.17
C LEU A 93 -4.53 -3.37 -10.78
N LYS A 94 -5.61 -4.16 -10.94
CA LYS A 94 -6.95 -3.74 -10.57
C LYS A 94 -7.09 -3.46 -9.08
N ALA A 95 -6.51 -4.31 -8.23
CA ALA A 95 -6.49 -4.10 -6.78
C ALA A 95 -5.77 -2.79 -6.40
N ILE A 96 -4.62 -2.52 -7.03
CA ILE A 96 -3.83 -1.32 -6.78
C ILE A 96 -4.61 -0.07 -7.20
N GLU A 97 -5.24 -0.08 -8.37
CA GLU A 97 -6.07 1.03 -8.87
C GLU A 97 -7.22 1.36 -7.91
N LEU A 98 -7.93 0.32 -7.42
CA LEU A 98 -9.03 0.48 -6.46
C LEU A 98 -8.54 1.09 -5.15
N ILE A 99 -7.39 0.64 -4.64
CA ILE A 99 -6.80 1.17 -3.41
C ILE A 99 -6.35 2.62 -3.61
N LEU A 100 -5.66 2.93 -4.71
CA LEU A 100 -5.20 4.30 -5.01
C LEU A 100 -6.37 5.27 -5.17
N ASN A 101 -7.43 4.87 -5.88
CA ASN A 101 -8.64 5.67 -6.00
C ASN A 101 -9.34 5.87 -4.65
N LYS A 102 -9.30 4.87 -3.78
CA LYS A 102 -9.89 5.00 -2.45
C LYS A 102 -9.08 5.94 -1.56
N LEU A 103 -7.76 5.87 -1.66
CA LEU A 103 -6.83 6.75 -0.93
C LEU A 103 -6.89 8.19 -1.44
N SER A 104 -7.05 8.42 -2.74
CA SER A 104 -7.14 9.78 -3.31
C SER A 104 -8.45 10.49 -2.94
N GLN A 105 -9.51 9.73 -2.66
CA GLN A 105 -10.79 10.25 -2.17
C GLN A 105 -10.80 10.52 -0.67
N ASP A 106 -9.81 10.02 0.07
CA ASP A 106 -9.75 10.19 1.51
C ASP A 106 -9.02 11.51 1.85
N ASP A 107 -9.77 12.52 2.29
CA ASP A 107 -9.25 13.81 2.75
C ASP A 107 -8.27 13.66 3.94
N GLN A 108 -8.28 12.52 4.63
CA GLN A 108 -7.34 12.20 5.72
C GLN A 108 -6.03 11.57 5.23
N TYR A 109 -5.80 11.48 3.91
CA TYR A 109 -4.48 11.20 3.35
C TYR A 109 -3.77 12.55 3.15
N PRO A 110 -2.97 13.04 4.12
CA PRO A 110 -2.32 14.34 3.99
C PRO A 110 -1.49 14.36 2.70
N PRO A 111 -1.75 15.30 1.77
CA PRO A 111 -1.00 15.42 0.52
C PRO A 111 0.47 15.80 0.77
N ASN A 112 0.78 16.26 1.98
CA ASN A 112 2.13 16.44 2.49
C ASN A 112 2.57 15.18 3.26
N LEU A 113 3.38 14.37 2.61
CA LEU A 113 4.33 13.50 3.31
C LEU A 113 5.38 14.38 4.02
N SER A 114 4.94 15.11 5.04
CA SER A 114 5.79 15.55 6.14
C SER A 114 5.53 14.63 7.33
N SER A 115 5.57 13.32 7.11
CA SER A 115 5.94 12.46 8.23
C SER A 115 7.44 12.70 8.41
N PRO A 116 7.90 13.22 9.57
CA PRO A 116 9.29 13.05 9.90
C PRO A 116 9.47 11.54 9.92
N PHE A 117 10.23 11.02 8.97
CA PHE A 117 10.46 9.60 8.78
C PHE A 117 10.52 8.89 10.15
N SER A 118 9.61 7.95 10.44
CA SER A 118 9.70 7.17 11.69
C SER A 118 10.93 6.25 11.74
N TYR A 119 11.74 6.25 10.67
CA TYR A 119 13.08 5.67 10.60
C TYR A 119 14.22 6.68 10.86
N ALA A 120 13.91 7.94 11.14
CA ALA A 120 14.90 8.88 11.66
C ALA A 120 15.23 8.47 13.10
N ALA A 121 16.48 8.06 13.28
CA ALA A 121 17.08 7.71 14.56
C ALA A 121 16.64 8.66 15.68
N GLN A 122 16.42 8.09 16.87
CA GLN A 122 16.24 8.82 18.11
C GLN A 122 17.37 9.85 18.27
N ASN A 123 17.11 11.11 17.96
CA ASN A 123 17.96 12.19 18.42
C ASN A 123 17.62 12.45 19.89
N THR A 124 18.41 11.83 20.74
CA THR A 124 18.59 12.13 22.15
C THR A 124 19.07 13.57 22.30
N ASN A 125 18.18 14.51 22.57
CA ASN A 125 18.58 15.85 22.97
C ASN A 125 17.79 16.25 24.22
N GLU A 126 18.45 16.07 25.36
CA GLU A 126 18.18 16.71 26.64
C GLU A 126 17.77 18.19 26.46
N SER A 127 16.85 18.66 27.31
CA SER A 127 17.03 19.92 28.05
C SER A 127 15.88 20.12 29.04
N THR A 128 16.22 19.90 30.30
CA THR A 128 15.61 20.51 31.47
C THR A 128 15.61 22.04 31.34
N CYS A 129 14.48 22.67 31.66
CA CYS A 129 14.40 23.93 32.40
C CYS A 129 13.12 23.90 33.23
#